data_AF-A0A7V7ZI62-F1
#
_entry.id   AF-A0A7V7ZI62-F1
#
_cell.length_a   1.000
_cell.length_b   1.000
_cell.length_c   1.000
_cell.angle_alpha   90.00
_cell.angle_beta   90.00
_cell.angle_gamma   90.00
#
_symmetry.space_group_name_H-M   'P 1'
#
loop_
_entity.id
_entity.type
_entity.pdbx_description
1 polymer ?
#
loop_
_entity_poly.entity_id
_entity_poly.type
_entity_poly.pdbx_seq_one_letter_code
_entity_poly.pdbx_strand_id
1 'polypeptide(L)'
;RLKARGLHISAWINPYIAQRSPLFAEGAANGYLIKRANGDVWQWDLWQPGMAIVDFTNPAACAWFADKLRGLMAMGVDTFKTDFGERIPTDAVYFDGADPQKMHNYYTQRYNQVVFDVLEEGRGKGEAVVFARSATAGGQQYPVHWGGDNDSTFPSMAESLRGGLSLGLSGFGFWSHDIGGFEGMPNTALYKRWIAFGLLSSHSRLHGSSSYRVPWLFDEEAVDVLRQFTTLKCRLMPYLYARAVEAHTQGVPVMRAMLLEFPDDPASATLDRQYMLGDALLVAPVFSAEGKVTYYVPAGRWTSLLSGEELSGPAWRTETHGVLSLPLLVRPGTVLPLGANDQQPAYAYAEGVTLAVYAFADGDARTVTIPTTTGEVAATATVRRTGDTLTVAWDGPAGWALRLVGQAATAAQGGALATEGNDTLLTPAAGVSEVAITLA
;
A
#
# COMPACT_ATOMS: atom_id res chain seq x y z
N ARG A 1 15.78 2.88 -22.46
CA ARG A 1 15.57 4.34 -22.29
C ARG A 1 14.84 4.66 -20.98
N LEU A 2 13.63 4.12 -20.73
CA LEU A 2 12.90 4.36 -19.47
C LEU A 2 13.65 3.87 -18.23
N LYS A 3 14.20 2.65 -18.24
CA LYS A 3 14.99 2.11 -17.12
C LYS A 3 16.25 2.92 -16.79
N ALA A 4 16.86 3.59 -17.77
CA ALA A 4 18.03 4.45 -17.54
C ALA A 4 17.69 5.70 -16.70
N ARG A 5 16.39 6.00 -16.50
CA ARG A 5 15.90 7.05 -15.60
C ARG A 5 15.52 6.51 -14.22
N GLY A 6 15.90 5.27 -13.89
CA GLY A 6 15.56 4.62 -12.61
C GLY A 6 14.12 4.11 -12.51
N LEU A 7 13.37 4.05 -13.62
CA LEU A 7 11.99 3.55 -13.62
C LEU A 7 11.91 2.04 -13.74
N HIS A 8 11.05 1.42 -12.93
CA HIS A 8 10.57 0.06 -13.13
C HIS A 8 9.39 0.03 -14.09
N ILE A 9 9.27 -1.04 -14.88
CA ILE A 9 8.29 -1.15 -15.95
C ILE A 9 7.27 -2.25 -15.64
N SER A 10 5.99 -1.87 -15.58
CA SER A 10 4.87 -2.80 -15.51
C SER A 10 4.19 -2.95 -16.88
N ALA A 11 3.81 -4.16 -17.26
CA ALA A 11 3.03 -4.43 -18.46
C ALA A 11 1.66 -5.04 -18.11
N TRP A 12 0.62 -4.67 -18.86
CA TRP A 12 -0.70 -5.26 -18.72
C TRP A 12 -0.74 -6.65 -19.37
N ILE A 13 -1.32 -7.62 -18.67
CA ILE A 13 -1.64 -8.95 -19.20
C ILE A 13 -3.01 -9.39 -18.69
N ASN A 14 -3.61 -10.36 -19.37
CA ASN A 14 -4.75 -11.12 -18.87
C ASN A 14 -4.67 -12.56 -19.42
N PRO A 15 -5.46 -13.51 -18.89
CA PRO A 15 -5.34 -14.91 -19.24
C PRO A 15 -6.28 -15.35 -20.39
N TYR A 16 -6.78 -14.41 -21.19
CA TYR A 16 -7.68 -14.62 -22.33
C TYR A 16 -6.98 -14.26 -23.64
N ILE A 17 -7.35 -14.95 -24.72
CA ILE A 17 -6.73 -14.78 -26.04
C ILE A 17 -7.81 -14.57 -27.09
N ALA A 18 -7.77 -13.42 -27.77
CA ALA A 18 -8.66 -13.11 -28.90
C ALA A 18 -8.42 -14.05 -30.08
N GLN A 19 -9.46 -14.48 -30.79
CA GLN A 19 -9.35 -15.39 -31.95
C GLN A 19 -8.47 -14.84 -33.08
N ARG A 20 -8.45 -13.51 -33.24
CA ARG A 20 -7.62 -12.83 -34.25
C ARG A 20 -6.11 -12.99 -33.99
N SER A 21 -5.70 -13.27 -32.75
CA SER A 21 -4.29 -13.40 -32.40
C SER A 21 -3.69 -14.66 -33.03
N PRO A 22 -2.46 -14.62 -33.57
CA PRO A 22 -1.76 -15.84 -34.01
C PRO A 22 -1.57 -16.83 -32.84
N LEU A 23 -1.51 -16.34 -31.60
CA LEU A 23 -1.41 -17.17 -30.40
C LEU A 23 -2.67 -18.01 -30.16
N PHE A 24 -3.82 -17.62 -30.71
CA PHE A 24 -5.02 -18.44 -30.63
C PHE A 24 -4.83 -19.74 -31.41
N ALA A 25 -4.36 -19.64 -32.66
CA ALA A 25 -4.13 -20.81 -33.51
C ALA A 25 -3.06 -21.74 -32.90
N GLU A 26 -1.99 -21.16 -32.36
CA GLU A 26 -0.94 -21.90 -31.63
C GLU A 26 -1.52 -22.61 -30.39
N GLY A 27 -2.28 -21.90 -29.55
CA GLY A 27 -2.89 -22.47 -28.35
C GLY A 27 -3.92 -23.56 -28.66
N ALA A 28 -4.75 -23.36 -29.69
CA ALA A 28 -5.75 -24.34 -30.12
C ALA A 28 -5.09 -25.62 -30.66
N ALA A 29 -4.07 -25.49 -31.53
CA ALA A 29 -3.35 -26.62 -32.12
C ALA A 29 -2.64 -27.49 -31.07
N ASN A 30 -2.14 -26.89 -30.00
CA ASN A 30 -1.44 -27.59 -28.93
C ASN A 30 -2.36 -27.97 -27.74
N GLY A 31 -3.65 -27.66 -27.79
CA GLY A 31 -4.59 -27.98 -26.71
C GLY A 31 -4.35 -27.19 -25.41
N TYR A 32 -3.86 -25.96 -25.52
CA TYR A 32 -3.56 -25.07 -24.38
C TYR A 32 -4.74 -24.20 -23.94
N LEU A 33 -5.87 -24.29 -24.63
CA LEU A 33 -7.07 -23.50 -24.37
C LEU A 33 -8.16 -24.38 -23.76
N ILE A 34 -8.94 -23.81 -22.82
CA ILE A 34 -10.08 -24.49 -22.20
C ILE A 34 -11.06 -24.97 -23.27
N LYS A 35 -11.62 -26.17 -23.08
CA LYS A 35 -12.50 -26.82 -24.05
C LYS A 35 -13.94 -26.94 -23.56
N ARG A 36 -14.85 -27.16 -24.50
CA ARG A 36 -16.23 -27.63 -24.27
C ARG A 36 -16.26 -29.15 -24.19
N ALA A 37 -17.37 -29.71 -23.73
CA ALA A 37 -17.57 -31.16 -23.64
C ALA A 37 -17.46 -31.89 -24.99
N ASN A 38 -17.72 -31.21 -26.11
CA ASN A 38 -17.58 -31.77 -27.46
C ASN A 38 -16.13 -31.72 -28.00
N GLY A 39 -15.18 -31.17 -27.24
CA GLY A 39 -13.77 -31.05 -27.60
C GLY A 39 -13.37 -29.74 -28.28
N ASP A 40 -14.35 -28.91 -28.68
CA ASP A 40 -14.07 -27.59 -29.26
C ASP A 40 -13.49 -26.63 -28.21
N VAL A 41 -12.73 -25.63 -28.66
CA VAL A 41 -12.27 -24.54 -27.77
C VAL A 41 -13.48 -23.77 -27.25
N TRP A 42 -13.50 -23.51 -25.94
CA TRP A 42 -14.53 -22.66 -25.34
C TRP A 42 -14.30 -21.20 -25.76
N GLN A 43 -15.35 -20.55 -26.28
CA GLN A 43 -15.30 -19.18 -26.78
C GLN A 43 -16.60 -18.39 -26.53
N TRP A 44 -16.45 -17.06 -26.50
CA TRP A 44 -17.53 -16.04 -26.56
C TRP A 44 -16.97 -14.67 -27.00
N ASP A 45 -17.80 -13.61 -26.99
CA ASP A 45 -17.46 -12.27 -27.53
C ASP A 45 -17.47 -11.12 -26.50
N LEU A 46 -17.53 -11.37 -25.19
CA LEU A 46 -17.77 -10.31 -24.20
C LEU A 46 -16.62 -9.31 -24.00
N TRP A 47 -15.36 -9.70 -24.21
CA TRP A 47 -14.19 -8.81 -24.04
C TRP A 47 -13.37 -8.68 -25.32
N GLN A 48 -13.07 -9.81 -25.95
CA GLN A 48 -12.45 -9.85 -27.28
C GLN A 48 -13.28 -10.77 -28.18
N PRO A 49 -13.40 -10.46 -29.48
CA PRO A 49 -14.08 -11.33 -30.43
C PRO A 49 -13.48 -12.73 -30.45
N GLY A 50 -14.33 -13.73 -30.28
CA GLY A 50 -13.98 -15.14 -30.21
C GLY A 50 -12.92 -15.44 -29.14
N MET A 51 -12.93 -14.76 -27.99
CA MET A 51 -11.90 -15.01 -26.99
C MET A 51 -11.96 -16.46 -26.47
N ALA A 52 -10.78 -17.07 -26.32
CA ALA A 52 -10.58 -18.29 -25.55
C ALA A 52 -9.83 -17.98 -24.26
N ILE A 53 -9.71 -18.98 -23.39
CA ILE A 53 -9.08 -18.88 -22.07
C ILE A 53 -7.95 -19.89 -22.00
N VAL A 54 -6.78 -19.49 -21.48
CA VAL A 54 -5.64 -20.39 -21.28
C VAL A 54 -5.99 -21.42 -20.21
N ASP A 55 -5.76 -22.70 -20.48
CA ASP A 55 -6.04 -23.75 -19.50
C ASP A 55 -4.85 -23.94 -18.55
N PHE A 56 -4.83 -23.21 -17.44
CA PHE A 56 -3.79 -23.35 -16.40
C PHE A 56 -3.86 -24.68 -15.61
N THR A 57 -4.75 -25.60 -15.99
CA THR A 57 -4.66 -26.99 -15.53
C THR A 57 -3.75 -27.86 -16.40
N ASN A 58 -3.40 -27.38 -17.59
CA ASN A 58 -2.44 -28.02 -18.48
C ASN A 58 -1.02 -27.49 -18.21
N PRO A 59 -0.07 -28.33 -17.73
CA PRO A 59 1.29 -27.90 -17.46
C PRO A 59 2.01 -27.33 -18.69
N ALA A 60 1.72 -27.84 -19.90
CA ALA A 60 2.31 -27.33 -21.13
C ALA A 60 1.75 -25.94 -21.49
N ALA A 61 0.48 -25.66 -21.18
CA ALA A 61 -0.10 -24.32 -21.35
C ALA A 61 0.49 -23.32 -20.34
N CYS A 62 0.73 -23.74 -19.09
CA CYS A 62 1.42 -22.93 -18.10
C CYS A 62 2.83 -22.55 -18.56
N ALA A 63 3.62 -23.54 -19.02
CA ALA A 63 4.96 -23.30 -19.55
C ALA A 63 4.94 -22.37 -20.77
N TRP A 64 3.99 -22.59 -21.68
CA TRP A 64 3.81 -21.76 -22.87
C TRP A 64 3.50 -20.30 -22.53
N PHE A 65 2.60 -20.05 -21.58
CA PHE A 65 2.27 -18.71 -21.11
C PHE A 65 3.47 -18.07 -20.41
N ALA A 66 4.14 -18.82 -19.52
CA ALA A 66 5.34 -18.40 -18.82
C ALA A 66 6.47 -17.97 -19.78
N ASP A 67 6.71 -18.72 -20.85
CA ASP A 67 7.73 -18.38 -21.85
C ASP A 67 7.47 -17.04 -22.54
N LYS A 68 6.20 -16.70 -22.80
CA LYS A 68 5.85 -15.38 -23.35
C LYS A 68 6.16 -14.26 -22.34
N LEU A 69 5.91 -14.48 -21.05
CA LEU A 69 6.27 -13.53 -19.99
C LEU A 69 7.78 -13.40 -19.82
N ARG A 70 8.54 -14.51 -19.82
CA ARG A 70 10.01 -14.51 -19.80
C ARG A 70 10.57 -13.70 -20.97
N GLY A 71 9.96 -13.80 -22.15
CA GLY A 71 10.29 -12.97 -23.30
C GLY A 71 10.14 -11.46 -23.03
N LEU A 72 9.04 -11.04 -22.37
CA LEU A 72 8.83 -9.65 -21.98
C LEU A 72 9.82 -9.18 -20.90
N MET A 73 10.13 -10.04 -19.93
CA MET A 73 11.14 -9.75 -18.90
C MET A 73 12.54 -9.61 -19.50
N ALA A 74 12.90 -10.43 -20.50
CA ALA A 74 14.14 -10.30 -21.24
C ALA A 74 14.24 -8.96 -22.00
N MET A 75 13.11 -8.35 -22.38
CA MET A 75 13.05 -6.99 -22.94
C MET A 75 13.16 -5.89 -21.87
N GLY A 76 13.07 -6.24 -20.58
CA GLY A 76 13.25 -5.34 -19.45
C GLY A 76 11.99 -5.02 -18.66
N VAL A 77 10.85 -5.70 -18.89
CA VAL A 77 9.67 -5.60 -18.01
C VAL A 77 10.01 -6.15 -16.61
N ASP A 78 9.61 -5.43 -15.56
CA ASP A 78 9.93 -5.77 -14.17
C ASP A 78 8.77 -6.46 -13.43
N THR A 79 7.53 -6.21 -13.86
CA THR A 79 6.30 -6.72 -13.22
C THR A 79 5.12 -6.73 -14.19
N PHE A 80 4.02 -7.38 -13.82
CA PHE A 80 2.80 -7.48 -14.60
C PHE A 80 1.57 -7.04 -13.80
N LYS A 81 0.64 -6.31 -14.45
CA LYS A 81 -0.74 -6.19 -13.97
C LYS A 81 -1.49 -7.44 -14.41
N THR A 82 -1.78 -8.35 -13.48
CA THR A 82 -2.56 -9.57 -13.70
C THR A 82 -4.04 -9.26 -13.69
N ASP A 83 -4.53 -8.76 -14.82
CA ASP A 83 -5.91 -8.33 -14.98
C ASP A 83 -6.83 -9.51 -15.31
N PHE A 84 -8.13 -9.35 -15.06
CA PHE A 84 -9.16 -10.38 -15.22
C PHE A 84 -8.94 -11.67 -14.39
N GLY A 85 -9.49 -12.80 -14.84
CA GLY A 85 -9.47 -14.09 -14.15
C GLY A 85 -10.78 -14.46 -13.45
N GLU A 86 -11.84 -13.65 -13.54
CA GLU A 86 -13.09 -13.86 -12.79
C GLU A 86 -14.16 -14.63 -13.58
N ARG A 87 -14.27 -14.41 -14.89
CA ARG A 87 -15.36 -14.92 -15.73
C ARG A 87 -15.01 -16.28 -16.35
N ILE A 88 -14.78 -17.26 -15.48
CA ILE A 88 -14.28 -18.59 -15.85
C ILE A 88 -15.45 -19.57 -16.03
N PRO A 89 -15.55 -20.29 -17.16
CA PRO A 89 -16.72 -21.09 -17.49
C PRO A 89 -16.85 -22.35 -16.64
N THR A 90 -18.10 -22.70 -16.34
CA THR A 90 -18.47 -23.97 -15.70
C THR A 90 -19.01 -25.00 -16.69
N ASP A 91 -19.38 -24.57 -17.91
CA ASP A 91 -19.74 -25.42 -19.06
C ASP A 91 -18.50 -25.84 -19.88
N ALA A 92 -17.44 -26.24 -19.17
CA ALA A 92 -16.11 -26.47 -19.72
C ALA A 92 -15.50 -27.79 -19.23
N VAL A 93 -14.51 -28.27 -19.97
CA VAL A 93 -13.65 -29.41 -19.63
C VAL A 93 -12.22 -28.91 -19.52
N TYR A 94 -11.64 -29.06 -18.33
CA TYR A 94 -10.26 -28.72 -18.01
C TYR A 94 -9.35 -29.91 -18.29
N PHE A 95 -8.10 -29.63 -18.66
CA PHE A 95 -7.09 -30.64 -18.99
C PHE A 95 -6.89 -31.69 -17.90
N ASP A 96 -6.81 -31.30 -16.62
CA ASP A 96 -6.62 -32.23 -15.50
C ASP A 96 -7.91 -32.89 -15.00
N GLY A 97 -9.06 -32.61 -15.65
CA GLY A 97 -10.37 -33.11 -15.24
C GLY A 97 -10.94 -32.43 -13.99
N ALA A 98 -10.39 -31.28 -13.56
CA ALA A 98 -10.92 -30.53 -12.43
C ALA A 98 -12.40 -30.21 -12.55
N ASP A 99 -13.07 -30.22 -11.39
CA ASP A 99 -14.47 -29.79 -11.24
C ASP A 99 -14.62 -28.32 -11.69
N PRO A 100 -15.38 -28.05 -12.77
CA PRO A 100 -15.56 -26.69 -13.29
C PRO A 100 -16.15 -25.71 -12.28
N GLN A 101 -16.99 -26.18 -11.35
CA GLN A 101 -17.61 -25.32 -10.33
C GLN A 101 -16.56 -24.81 -9.34
N LYS A 102 -15.57 -25.65 -8.98
CA LYS A 102 -14.47 -25.25 -8.11
C LYS A 102 -13.44 -24.41 -8.86
N MET A 103 -13.18 -24.77 -10.12
CA MET A 103 -12.20 -24.06 -10.95
C MET A 103 -12.63 -22.63 -11.25
N HIS A 104 -13.93 -22.32 -11.27
CA HIS A 104 -14.42 -20.94 -11.43
C HIS A 104 -13.69 -19.94 -10.53
N ASN A 105 -13.59 -20.23 -9.22
CA ASN A 105 -12.88 -19.39 -8.27
C ASN A 105 -11.38 -19.72 -8.19
N TYR A 106 -10.99 -20.99 -8.35
CA TYR A 106 -9.59 -21.40 -8.16
C TYR A 106 -8.67 -21.03 -9.34
N TYR A 107 -9.23 -20.76 -10.52
CA TYR A 107 -8.48 -20.39 -11.71
C TYR A 107 -7.55 -19.20 -11.48
N THR A 108 -8.03 -18.17 -10.77
CA THR A 108 -7.22 -16.98 -10.49
C THR A 108 -5.99 -17.28 -9.63
N GLN A 109 -6.05 -18.29 -8.76
CA GLN A 109 -4.89 -18.75 -7.99
C GLN A 109 -3.82 -19.30 -8.93
N ARG A 110 -4.21 -20.18 -9.86
CA ARG A 110 -3.26 -20.78 -10.81
C ARG A 110 -2.68 -19.74 -11.76
N TYR A 111 -3.51 -18.81 -12.24
CA TYR A 111 -3.07 -17.73 -13.10
C TYR A 111 -2.02 -16.84 -12.41
N ASN A 112 -2.33 -16.32 -11.23
CA ASN A 112 -1.40 -15.44 -10.50
C ASN A 112 -0.14 -16.21 -10.08
N GLN A 113 -0.25 -17.49 -9.71
CA GLN A 113 0.91 -18.33 -9.40
C GLN A 113 1.87 -18.43 -10.60
N VAL A 114 1.38 -18.78 -11.80
CA VAL A 114 2.24 -18.89 -13.00
C VAL A 114 2.97 -17.58 -13.28
N VAL A 115 2.31 -16.43 -13.11
CA VAL A 115 2.93 -15.12 -13.31
C VAL A 115 3.96 -14.81 -12.21
N PHE A 116 3.62 -15.11 -10.96
CA PHE A 116 4.47 -14.83 -9.82
C PHE A 116 5.74 -15.70 -9.83
N ASP A 117 5.62 -16.98 -10.17
CA ASP A 117 6.74 -17.91 -10.31
C ASP A 117 7.73 -17.41 -11.37
N VAL A 118 7.24 -16.92 -12.52
CA VAL A 118 8.08 -16.32 -13.57
C VAL A 118 8.81 -15.07 -13.08
N LEU A 119 8.13 -14.24 -12.28
CA LEU A 119 8.74 -13.06 -11.68
C LEU A 119 9.83 -13.45 -10.69
N GLU A 120 9.61 -14.43 -9.81
CA GLU A 120 10.63 -14.93 -8.88
C GLU A 120 11.82 -15.57 -9.61
N GLU A 121 11.59 -16.34 -10.67
CA GLU A 121 12.64 -16.90 -11.51
C GLU A 121 13.52 -15.81 -12.15
N GLY A 122 12.90 -14.74 -12.67
CA GLY A 122 13.61 -13.71 -13.42
C GLY A 122 14.17 -12.55 -12.58
N ARG A 123 13.58 -12.27 -11.42
CA ARG A 123 13.96 -11.16 -10.52
C ARG A 123 14.64 -11.63 -9.24
N GLY A 124 14.45 -12.89 -8.85
CA GLY A 124 14.82 -13.42 -7.55
C GLY A 124 13.64 -13.46 -6.58
N LYS A 125 13.69 -14.41 -5.65
CA LYS A 125 12.72 -14.53 -4.56
C LYS A 125 12.68 -13.26 -3.72
N GLY A 126 11.48 -12.77 -3.42
CA GLY A 126 11.27 -11.52 -2.67
C GLY A 126 11.22 -10.24 -3.52
N GLU A 127 11.55 -10.31 -4.80
CA GLU A 127 11.48 -9.17 -5.74
C GLU A 127 10.22 -9.19 -6.62
N ALA A 128 9.40 -10.24 -6.51
CA ALA A 128 8.18 -10.41 -7.29
C ALA A 128 7.03 -9.56 -6.73
N VAL A 129 6.37 -8.85 -7.63
CA VAL A 129 5.16 -8.07 -7.34
C VAL A 129 4.25 -8.13 -8.56
N VAL A 130 2.93 -8.14 -8.35
CA VAL A 130 1.91 -8.00 -9.40
C VAL A 130 0.94 -6.84 -9.07
N PHE A 131 0.05 -6.53 -10.01
CA PHE A 131 -1.18 -5.77 -9.74
C PHE A 131 -2.38 -6.65 -10.14
N ALA A 132 -2.84 -7.49 -9.22
CA ALA A 132 -3.89 -8.48 -9.43
C ALA A 132 -5.30 -7.90 -9.24
N ARG A 133 -6.21 -8.18 -10.18
CA ARG A 133 -7.63 -7.81 -10.04
C ARG A 133 -8.46 -8.87 -9.31
N SER A 134 -8.22 -10.14 -9.64
CA SER A 134 -8.98 -11.28 -9.13
C SER A 134 -8.19 -12.05 -8.08
N ALA A 135 -8.88 -12.62 -7.09
CA ALA A 135 -8.28 -13.46 -6.06
C ALA A 135 -9.26 -14.51 -5.52
N THR A 136 -8.71 -15.49 -4.81
CA THR A 136 -9.43 -16.47 -3.99
C THR A 136 -8.61 -16.76 -2.73
N ALA A 137 -9.03 -17.71 -1.89
CA ALA A 137 -8.24 -18.12 -0.74
C ALA A 137 -6.85 -18.63 -1.17
N GLY A 138 -5.78 -18.06 -0.61
CA GLY A 138 -4.40 -18.29 -1.02
C GLY A 138 -3.85 -17.23 -1.97
N GLY A 139 -4.70 -16.41 -2.58
CA GLY A 139 -4.29 -15.35 -3.52
C GLY A 139 -3.42 -14.28 -2.87
N GLN A 140 -3.56 -14.07 -1.56
CA GLN A 140 -2.76 -13.10 -0.80
C GLN A 140 -1.24 -13.36 -0.85
N GLN A 141 -0.83 -14.58 -1.25
CA GLN A 141 0.58 -14.94 -1.44
C GLN A 141 1.23 -14.22 -2.64
N TYR A 142 0.42 -13.67 -3.56
CA TYR A 142 0.88 -13.01 -4.78
C TYR A 142 0.47 -11.52 -4.78
N PRO A 143 1.06 -10.70 -3.90
CA PRO A 143 0.74 -9.27 -3.85
C PRO A 143 1.24 -8.54 -5.09
N VAL A 144 0.62 -7.44 -5.49
CA VAL A 144 -0.38 -6.63 -4.79
C VAL A 144 -1.75 -6.76 -5.45
N HIS A 145 -2.82 -6.62 -4.67
CA HIS A 145 -4.18 -6.65 -5.17
C HIS A 145 -4.70 -5.22 -5.39
N TRP A 146 -5.47 -5.02 -6.46
CA TRP A 146 -6.03 -3.71 -6.83
C TRP A 146 -7.56 -3.76 -6.88
N GLY A 147 -8.20 -2.67 -6.43
CA GLY A 147 -9.64 -2.58 -6.19
C GLY A 147 -10.57 -2.60 -7.41
N GLY A 148 -10.07 -2.76 -8.63
CA GLY A 148 -10.91 -2.81 -9.83
C GLY A 148 -11.27 -1.45 -10.43
N ASP A 149 -12.18 -1.49 -11.40
CA ASP A 149 -12.57 -0.36 -12.25
C ASP A 149 -13.59 0.53 -11.53
N ASN A 150 -13.10 1.52 -10.78
CA ASN A 150 -13.89 2.46 -9.99
C ASN A 150 -14.34 3.69 -10.78
N ASP A 151 -15.53 4.24 -10.48
CA ASP A 151 -16.00 5.50 -11.07
C ASP A 151 -15.26 6.72 -10.49
N SER A 152 -15.12 7.78 -11.29
CA SER A 152 -14.55 9.07 -10.86
C SER A 152 -15.55 9.91 -10.04
N THR A 153 -16.03 9.39 -8.90
CA THR A 153 -16.95 10.08 -7.98
C THR A 153 -16.57 9.87 -6.50
N PHE A 154 -16.99 10.78 -5.60
CA PHE A 154 -16.77 10.60 -4.15
C PHE A 154 -17.45 9.34 -3.55
N PRO A 155 -18.69 8.99 -3.93
CA PRO A 155 -19.29 7.72 -3.51
C PRO A 155 -18.45 6.50 -3.90
N SER A 156 -17.90 6.48 -5.13
CA SER A 156 -17.02 5.41 -5.60
C SER A 156 -15.66 5.41 -4.88
N MET A 157 -15.12 6.59 -4.53
CA MET A 157 -13.94 6.66 -3.65
C MET A 157 -14.22 6.02 -2.29
N ALA A 158 -15.41 6.24 -1.71
CA ALA A 158 -15.80 5.64 -0.44
C ALA A 158 -16.03 4.12 -0.55
N GLU A 159 -16.62 3.63 -1.63
CA GLU A 159 -16.81 2.20 -1.83
C GLU A 159 -15.50 1.46 -2.14
N SER A 160 -14.58 2.13 -2.82
CA SER A 160 -13.20 1.64 -3.00
C SER A 160 -12.52 1.44 -1.66
N LEU A 161 -12.63 2.39 -0.73
CA LEU A 161 -12.12 2.24 0.63
C LEU A 161 -12.76 1.04 1.35
N ARG A 162 -14.09 0.89 1.28
CA ARG A 162 -14.78 -0.30 1.84
C ARG A 162 -14.22 -1.60 1.27
N GLY A 163 -13.97 -1.65 -0.04
CA GLY A 163 -13.33 -2.79 -0.70
C GLY A 163 -11.93 -3.08 -0.16
N GLY A 164 -11.09 -2.05 -0.02
CA GLY A 164 -9.74 -2.19 0.56
C GLY A 164 -9.75 -2.70 2.00
N LEU A 165 -10.61 -2.16 2.86
CA LEU A 165 -10.76 -2.60 4.25
C LEU A 165 -11.29 -4.05 4.33
N SER A 166 -12.25 -4.39 3.50
CA SER A 166 -12.81 -5.75 3.44
C SER A 166 -11.77 -6.76 2.97
N LEU A 167 -10.95 -6.41 1.98
CA LEU A 167 -9.87 -7.26 1.49
C LEU A 167 -8.79 -7.46 2.56
N GLY A 168 -8.43 -6.40 3.30
CA GLY A 168 -7.52 -6.49 4.45
C GLY A 168 -8.05 -7.42 5.54
N LEU A 169 -9.33 -7.30 5.90
CA LEU A 169 -10.01 -8.23 6.83
C LEU A 169 -10.11 -9.67 6.31
N SER A 170 -9.89 -9.87 5.00
CA SER A 170 -9.89 -11.19 4.34
C SER A 170 -8.49 -11.80 4.18
N GLY A 171 -7.48 -11.25 4.87
CA GLY A 171 -6.12 -11.81 4.92
C GLY A 171 -5.15 -11.29 3.86
N PHE A 172 -5.51 -10.24 3.11
CA PHE A 172 -4.61 -9.64 2.13
C PHE A 172 -3.85 -8.46 2.72
N GLY A 173 -2.51 -8.59 2.78
CA GLY A 173 -1.65 -7.58 3.41
C GLY A 173 -1.58 -6.23 2.69
N PHE A 174 -1.78 -6.23 1.37
CA PHE A 174 -1.50 -5.10 0.49
C PHE A 174 -2.63 -4.85 -0.51
N TRP A 175 -2.97 -3.58 -0.67
CA TRP A 175 -4.03 -3.12 -1.56
C TRP A 175 -3.67 -1.79 -2.26
N SER A 176 -4.12 -1.66 -3.50
CA SER A 176 -4.02 -0.47 -4.35
C SER A 176 -5.39 -0.10 -4.93
N HIS A 177 -5.53 1.15 -5.35
CA HIS A 177 -6.67 1.65 -6.12
C HIS A 177 -6.21 2.72 -7.11
N ASP A 178 -7.07 3.08 -8.05
CA ASP A 178 -6.76 4.07 -9.07
C ASP A 178 -7.15 5.47 -8.60
N ILE A 179 -6.12 6.28 -8.34
CA ILE A 179 -6.25 7.65 -7.86
C ILE A 179 -7.01 8.49 -8.89
N GLY A 180 -8.14 9.02 -8.43
CA GLY A 180 -9.04 9.83 -9.24
C GLY A 180 -10.15 9.04 -9.95
N GLY A 181 -10.22 7.72 -9.82
CA GLY A 181 -11.19 6.92 -10.57
C GLY A 181 -10.63 6.38 -11.88
N PHE A 182 -11.09 5.20 -12.28
CA PHE A 182 -10.80 4.60 -13.57
C PHE A 182 -11.78 5.11 -14.64
N GLU A 183 -13.08 4.96 -14.41
CA GLU A 183 -14.12 5.37 -15.36
C GLU A 183 -14.44 6.87 -15.26
N GLY A 184 -14.56 7.50 -16.44
CA GLY A 184 -14.79 8.93 -16.56
C GLY A 184 -13.56 9.80 -16.27
N MET A 185 -13.79 11.11 -16.16
CA MET A 185 -12.78 12.11 -15.79
C MET A 185 -13.18 12.71 -14.44
N PRO A 186 -12.34 12.61 -13.39
CA PRO A 186 -12.67 13.23 -12.11
C PRO A 186 -12.72 14.75 -12.25
N ASN A 187 -13.56 15.40 -11.46
CA ASN A 187 -13.37 16.83 -11.23
C ASN A 187 -12.10 17.06 -10.40
N THR A 188 -11.55 18.26 -10.49
CA THR A 188 -10.27 18.62 -9.86
C THR A 188 -10.28 18.43 -8.33
N ALA A 189 -11.40 18.73 -7.66
CA ALA A 189 -11.50 18.56 -6.21
C ALA A 189 -11.40 17.08 -5.81
N LEU A 190 -12.17 16.19 -6.47
CA LEU A 190 -12.10 14.75 -6.25
C LEU A 190 -10.69 14.22 -6.51
N TYR A 191 -10.06 14.60 -7.62
CA TYR A 191 -8.71 14.14 -7.97
C TYR A 191 -7.71 14.46 -6.85
N LYS A 192 -7.70 15.70 -6.35
CA LYS A 192 -6.84 16.12 -5.23
C LYS A 192 -7.12 15.36 -3.93
N ARG A 193 -8.39 15.15 -3.58
CA ARG A 193 -8.76 14.35 -2.38
C ARG A 193 -8.32 12.90 -2.52
N TRP A 194 -8.45 12.33 -3.71
CA TRP A 194 -8.06 10.96 -3.98
C TRP A 194 -6.53 10.79 -3.97
N ILE A 195 -5.75 11.80 -4.36
CA ILE A 195 -4.28 11.76 -4.22
C ILE A 195 -3.89 11.50 -2.77
N ALA A 196 -4.41 12.29 -1.82
CA ALA A 196 -4.09 12.12 -0.41
C ALA A 196 -4.43 10.70 0.08
N PHE A 197 -5.62 10.20 -0.26
CA PHE A 197 -6.03 8.82 0.06
C PHE A 197 -5.12 7.76 -0.57
N GLY A 198 -4.81 7.88 -1.85
CA GLY A 198 -4.01 6.90 -2.58
C GLY A 198 -2.57 6.85 -2.13
N LEU A 199 -1.97 7.99 -1.81
CA LEU A 199 -0.60 8.06 -1.29
C LEU A 199 -0.51 7.63 0.19
N LEU A 200 -1.62 7.63 0.92
CA LEU A 200 -1.74 7.03 2.25
C LEU A 200 -2.31 5.61 2.23
N SER A 201 -2.26 4.94 1.08
CA SER A 201 -2.52 3.50 0.93
C SER A 201 -1.21 2.73 0.77
N SER A 202 -1.23 1.39 0.90
CA SER A 202 0.01 0.58 0.78
C SER A 202 0.68 0.78 -0.59
N HIS A 203 -0.10 0.72 -1.67
CA HIS A 203 0.34 0.90 -3.05
C HIS A 203 -0.52 1.97 -3.71
N SER A 204 0.09 2.74 -4.63
CA SER A 204 -0.51 3.96 -5.17
C SER A 204 -0.32 3.99 -6.68
N ARG A 205 -1.40 4.19 -7.45
CA ARG A 205 -1.37 4.21 -8.91
C ARG A 205 -2.25 5.33 -9.47
N LEU A 206 -1.73 6.01 -10.50
CA LEU A 206 -2.46 6.94 -11.35
C LEU A 206 -2.85 6.21 -12.64
N HIS A 207 -4.12 5.85 -12.81
CA HIS A 207 -4.62 5.11 -13.97
C HIS A 207 -6.07 5.53 -14.29
N GLY A 208 -6.39 5.63 -15.58
CA GLY A 208 -7.71 6.02 -16.06
C GLY A 208 -8.05 5.27 -17.36
N SER A 209 -9.33 5.20 -17.67
CA SER A 209 -9.87 4.50 -18.84
C SER A 209 -9.51 5.22 -20.15
N SER A 210 -10.11 6.39 -20.39
CA SER A 210 -9.99 7.15 -21.64
C SER A 210 -9.20 8.46 -21.52
N SER A 211 -8.63 8.75 -20.34
CA SER A 211 -7.85 9.96 -20.07
C SER A 211 -6.65 9.68 -19.17
N TYR A 212 -5.58 10.48 -19.35
CA TYR A 212 -4.41 10.42 -18.48
C TYR A 212 -4.72 10.96 -17.08
N ARG A 213 -4.02 10.45 -16.07
CA ARG A 213 -4.11 10.89 -14.66
C ARG A 213 -2.87 11.67 -14.22
N VAL A 214 -2.27 12.44 -15.11
CA VAL A 214 -1.16 13.33 -14.75
C VAL A 214 -1.71 14.62 -14.14
N PRO A 215 -1.13 15.15 -13.05
CA PRO A 215 -1.76 16.20 -12.24
C PRO A 215 -1.93 17.53 -12.98
N TRP A 216 -1.03 17.86 -13.92
CA TRP A 216 -1.09 19.12 -14.69
C TRP A 216 -2.25 19.18 -15.70
N LEU A 217 -3.00 18.08 -15.90
CA LEU A 217 -4.26 18.13 -16.65
C LEU A 217 -5.43 18.68 -15.80
N PHE A 218 -5.23 18.84 -14.49
CA PHE A 218 -6.25 19.34 -13.57
C PHE A 218 -5.95 20.80 -13.19
N ASP A 219 -4.84 21.04 -12.48
CA ASP A 219 -4.27 22.38 -12.20
C ASP A 219 -2.92 22.26 -11.47
N GLU A 220 -2.26 23.39 -11.21
CA GLU A 220 -0.99 23.46 -10.47
C GLU A 220 -1.13 22.98 -9.01
N GLU A 221 -2.27 23.27 -8.35
CA GLU A 221 -2.49 22.81 -6.97
C GLU A 221 -2.55 21.27 -6.91
N ALA A 222 -3.05 20.59 -7.94
CA ALA A 222 -2.99 19.13 -8.03
C ALA A 222 -1.56 18.60 -8.16
N VAL A 223 -0.66 19.35 -8.80
CA VAL A 223 0.77 19.04 -8.84
C VAL A 223 1.38 19.16 -7.43
N ASP A 224 1.02 20.21 -6.70
CA ASP A 224 1.47 20.42 -5.32
C ASP A 224 0.97 19.34 -4.36
N VAL A 225 -0.31 18.96 -4.46
CA VAL A 225 -0.90 17.87 -3.67
C VAL A 225 -0.17 16.55 -3.97
N LEU A 226 0.06 16.21 -5.24
CA LEU A 226 0.80 15.00 -5.59
C LEU A 226 2.24 15.04 -5.06
N ARG A 227 2.92 16.18 -5.16
CA ARG A 227 4.27 16.36 -4.63
C ARG A 227 4.31 16.12 -3.13
N GLN A 228 3.46 16.82 -2.36
CA GLN A 228 3.45 16.72 -0.90
C GLN A 228 3.18 15.30 -0.40
N PHE A 229 2.18 14.61 -0.95
CA PHE A 229 1.84 13.27 -0.46
C PHE A 229 2.79 12.19 -0.98
N THR A 230 3.43 12.40 -2.14
CA THR A 230 4.51 11.51 -2.60
C THR A 230 5.74 11.65 -1.71
N THR A 231 6.18 12.87 -1.42
CA THR A 231 7.33 13.13 -0.54
C THR A 231 7.06 12.63 0.88
N LEU A 232 5.86 12.85 1.41
CA LEU A 232 5.44 12.31 2.70
C LEU A 232 5.49 10.77 2.72
N LYS A 233 4.95 10.10 1.70
CA LYS A 233 5.00 8.63 1.62
C LYS A 233 6.43 8.12 1.60
N CYS A 234 7.32 8.74 0.82
CA CYS A 234 8.74 8.39 0.77
C CYS A 234 9.41 8.53 2.16
N ARG A 235 9.13 9.61 2.89
CA ARG A 235 9.64 9.80 4.27
C ARG A 235 9.04 8.82 5.28
N LEU A 236 7.81 8.35 5.06
CA LEU A 236 7.17 7.34 5.91
C LEU A 236 7.66 5.91 5.64
N MET A 237 8.49 5.67 4.63
CA MET A 237 8.90 4.32 4.25
C MET A 237 9.56 3.48 5.37
N PRO A 238 10.40 4.02 6.28
CA PRO A 238 10.90 3.24 7.42
C PRO A 238 9.77 2.63 8.26
N TYR A 239 8.69 3.41 8.47
CA TYR A 239 7.48 2.97 9.17
C TYR A 239 6.63 2.03 8.29
N LEU A 240 6.30 2.43 7.07
CA LEU A 240 5.41 1.68 6.19
C LEU A 240 5.99 0.31 5.81
N TYR A 241 7.31 0.23 5.61
CA TYR A 241 7.97 -1.03 5.30
C TYR A 241 8.03 -1.95 6.53
N ALA A 242 8.14 -1.41 7.75
CA ALA A 242 8.00 -2.21 8.97
C ALA A 242 6.59 -2.82 9.09
N ARG A 243 5.54 -2.08 8.72
CA ARG A 243 4.17 -2.58 8.62
C ARG A 243 4.00 -3.58 7.47
N ALA A 244 4.76 -3.46 6.38
CA ALA A 244 4.78 -4.44 5.31
C ALA A 244 5.42 -5.77 5.75
N VAL A 245 6.50 -5.72 6.53
CA VAL A 245 7.11 -6.92 7.16
C VAL A 245 6.13 -7.59 8.12
N GLU A 246 5.40 -6.82 8.91
CA GLU A 246 4.32 -7.35 9.77
C GLU A 246 3.22 -8.04 8.96
N ALA A 247 2.79 -7.43 7.85
CA ALA A 247 1.82 -8.05 6.94
C ALA A 247 2.33 -9.39 6.38
N HIS A 248 3.61 -9.46 5.99
CA HIS A 248 4.23 -10.68 5.50
C HIS A 248 4.34 -11.78 6.57
N THR A 249 4.76 -11.41 7.79
CA THR A 249 5.11 -12.37 8.85
C THR A 249 3.93 -12.77 9.73
N GLN A 250 2.92 -11.90 9.86
CA GLN A 250 1.80 -12.08 10.79
C GLN A 250 0.43 -12.00 10.11
N GLY A 251 0.36 -11.54 8.84
CA GLY A 251 -0.91 -11.41 8.11
C GLY A 251 -1.74 -10.18 8.50
N VAL A 252 -1.19 -9.24 9.28
CA VAL A 252 -1.88 -7.99 9.65
C VAL A 252 -1.78 -6.99 8.48
N PRO A 253 -2.88 -6.54 7.88
CA PRO A 253 -2.82 -5.67 6.71
C PRO A 253 -2.22 -4.30 7.03
N VAL A 254 -1.58 -3.69 6.03
CA VAL A 254 -1.03 -2.32 6.15
C VAL A 254 -2.15 -1.29 6.32
N MET A 255 -3.28 -1.47 5.64
CA MET A 255 -4.49 -0.67 5.83
C MET A 255 -5.47 -1.47 6.68
N ARG A 256 -5.77 -0.98 7.89
CA ARG A 256 -6.54 -1.70 8.91
C ARG A 256 -7.89 -1.02 9.13
N ALA A 257 -8.95 -1.81 9.09
CA ALA A 257 -10.25 -1.36 9.59
C ALA A 257 -10.13 -0.96 11.07
N MET A 258 -10.87 0.06 11.50
CA MET A 258 -10.78 0.53 12.88
C MET A 258 -11.11 -0.58 13.89
N LEU A 259 -12.06 -1.46 13.58
CA LEU A 259 -12.41 -2.61 14.41
C LEU A 259 -11.29 -3.64 14.58
N LEU A 260 -10.34 -3.69 13.64
CA LEU A 260 -9.19 -4.59 13.73
C LEU A 260 -8.17 -4.06 14.73
N GLU A 261 -7.98 -2.74 14.77
CA GLU A 261 -7.00 -2.08 15.65
C GLU A 261 -7.58 -1.76 17.04
N PHE A 262 -8.89 -1.53 17.14
CA PHE A 262 -9.59 -1.17 18.37
C PHE A 262 -10.80 -2.09 18.62
N PRO A 263 -10.59 -3.40 18.75
CA PRO A 263 -11.69 -4.38 18.85
C PRO A 263 -12.59 -4.17 20.09
N ASP A 264 -12.04 -3.60 21.16
CA ASP A 264 -12.75 -3.32 22.41
C ASP A 264 -13.49 -1.97 22.40
N ASP A 265 -13.29 -1.13 21.37
CA ASP A 265 -14.03 0.12 21.22
C ASP A 265 -15.28 -0.11 20.35
N PRO A 266 -16.50 -0.12 20.92
CA PRO A 266 -17.72 -0.38 20.16
C PRO A 266 -18.01 0.68 19.10
N ALA A 267 -17.46 1.90 19.22
CA ALA A 267 -17.60 2.93 18.19
C ALA A 267 -16.85 2.58 16.90
N SER A 268 -15.88 1.66 16.96
CA SER A 268 -15.08 1.24 15.82
C SER A 268 -15.79 0.27 14.86
N ALA A 269 -16.84 -0.42 15.34
CA ALA A 269 -17.45 -1.57 14.68
C ALA A 269 -17.99 -1.28 13.27
N THR A 270 -18.47 -0.05 13.02
CA THR A 270 -19.10 0.34 11.75
C THR A 270 -18.33 1.44 11.01
N LEU A 271 -17.09 1.74 11.41
CA LEU A 271 -16.30 2.79 10.77
C LEU A 271 -15.73 2.30 9.43
N ASP A 272 -16.22 2.90 8.34
CA ASP A 272 -15.88 2.52 6.96
C ASP A 272 -15.28 3.67 6.13
N ARG A 273 -15.21 4.89 6.71
CA ARG A 273 -14.69 6.11 6.06
C ARG A 273 -13.38 6.62 6.65
N GLN A 274 -12.75 5.81 7.47
CA GLN A 274 -11.43 6.05 8.07
C GLN A 274 -10.76 4.71 8.35
N TYR A 275 -9.45 4.73 8.52
CA TYR A 275 -8.67 3.52 8.76
C TYR A 275 -7.41 3.84 9.55
N MET A 276 -6.77 2.79 10.06
CA MET A 276 -5.41 2.87 10.56
C MET A 276 -4.44 2.43 9.46
N LEU A 277 -3.46 3.26 9.13
CA LEU A 277 -2.34 2.93 8.27
C LEU A 277 -1.21 2.43 9.15
N GLY A 278 -1.11 1.11 9.30
CA GLY A 278 -0.35 0.47 10.37
C GLY A 278 -0.99 0.67 11.74
N ASP A 279 -0.18 0.61 12.79
CA ASP A 279 -0.59 0.72 14.20
C ASP A 279 -0.65 2.17 14.73
N ALA A 280 0.05 3.09 14.06
CA ALA A 280 0.30 4.43 14.59
C ALA A 280 -0.51 5.56 13.92
N LEU A 281 -0.93 5.40 12.66
CA LEU A 281 -1.49 6.51 11.88
C LEU A 281 -2.98 6.31 11.60
N LEU A 282 -3.84 7.16 12.13
CA LEU A 282 -5.26 7.24 11.75
C LEU A 282 -5.41 8.16 10.55
N VAL A 283 -6.04 7.67 9.49
CA VAL A 283 -6.32 8.42 8.26
C VAL A 283 -7.82 8.49 8.03
N ALA A 284 -8.37 9.70 7.88
CA ALA A 284 -9.74 9.90 7.44
C ALA A 284 -9.78 10.69 6.12
N PRO A 285 -9.90 10.00 4.95
CA PRO A 285 -10.02 10.68 3.67
C PRO A 285 -11.22 11.64 3.63
N VAL A 286 -11.06 12.73 2.88
CA VAL A 286 -12.10 13.75 2.73
C VAL A 286 -12.96 13.45 1.51
N PHE A 287 -14.22 13.06 1.72
CA PHE A 287 -15.17 12.67 0.68
C PHE A 287 -16.09 13.82 0.22
N SER A 288 -15.58 15.05 0.21
CA SER A 288 -16.32 16.26 -0.16
C SER A 288 -15.42 17.24 -0.91
N ALA A 289 -15.99 17.99 -1.84
CA ALA A 289 -15.26 19.02 -2.58
C ALA A 289 -14.89 20.20 -1.66
N GLU A 290 -15.80 20.58 -0.77
CA GLU A 290 -15.69 21.68 0.20
C GLU A 290 -14.69 21.39 1.32
N GLY A 291 -14.27 20.13 1.46
CA GLY A 291 -13.27 19.73 2.45
C GLY A 291 -13.83 19.23 3.78
N LYS A 292 -15.15 19.10 3.90
CA LYS A 292 -15.80 18.68 5.15
C LYS A 292 -15.59 17.18 5.38
N VAL A 293 -15.15 16.82 6.58
CA VAL A 293 -14.93 15.43 7.00
C VAL A 293 -15.44 15.22 8.42
N THR A 294 -16.08 14.08 8.66
CA THR A 294 -16.52 13.65 9.99
C THR A 294 -15.91 12.29 10.27
N TYR A 295 -15.20 12.18 11.39
CA TYR A 295 -14.42 11.00 11.76
C TYR A 295 -14.40 10.83 13.27
N TYR A 296 -14.11 9.62 13.73
CA TYR A 296 -14.00 9.25 15.12
C TYR A 296 -12.53 9.16 15.54
N VAL A 297 -12.19 9.79 16.65
CA VAL A 297 -10.86 9.72 17.29
C VAL A 297 -10.99 8.78 18.50
N PRO A 298 -10.28 7.63 18.54
CA PRO A 298 -10.29 6.73 19.69
C PRO A 298 -9.70 7.38 20.95
N ALA A 299 -9.86 6.72 22.10
CA ALA A 299 -9.33 7.21 23.37
C ALA A 299 -7.83 7.57 23.32
N GLY A 300 -7.47 8.71 23.91
CA GLY A 300 -6.10 9.18 24.01
C GLY A 300 -5.86 10.57 23.39
N ARG A 301 -4.62 11.05 23.50
CA ARG A 301 -4.16 12.34 22.95
C ARG A 301 -3.44 12.13 21.63
N TRP A 302 -4.16 12.30 20.55
CA TRP A 302 -3.67 12.15 19.18
C TRP A 302 -3.04 13.44 18.69
N THR A 303 -2.09 13.36 17.76
CA THR A 303 -1.42 14.55 17.19
C THR A 303 -1.51 14.51 15.68
N SER A 304 -1.96 15.58 15.04
CA SER A 304 -1.94 15.71 13.59
C SER A 304 -0.50 15.66 13.07
N LEU A 305 -0.19 14.72 12.19
CA LEU A 305 1.13 14.61 11.55
C LEU A 305 1.45 15.81 10.67
N LEU A 306 0.42 16.47 10.12
CA LEU A 306 0.56 17.57 9.17
C LEU A 306 0.64 18.95 9.85
N SER A 307 -0.12 19.17 10.92
CA SER A 307 -0.22 20.47 11.59
C SER A 307 0.40 20.52 12.99
N GLY A 308 0.66 19.37 13.62
CA GLY A 308 1.10 19.30 15.02
C GLY A 308 -0.01 19.57 16.05
N GLU A 309 -1.24 19.83 15.61
CA GLU A 309 -2.38 20.04 16.51
C GLU A 309 -2.73 18.77 17.28
N GLU A 310 -3.00 18.90 18.58
CA GLU A 310 -3.43 17.79 19.44
C GLU A 310 -4.97 17.67 19.51
N LEU A 311 -5.46 16.44 19.43
CA LEU A 311 -6.86 16.08 19.56
C LEU A 311 -7.04 15.01 20.64
N SER A 312 -7.96 15.24 21.58
CA SER A 312 -8.35 14.23 22.56
C SER A 312 -9.56 13.44 22.08
N GLY A 313 -9.47 12.11 22.15
CA GLY A 313 -10.59 11.18 22.07
C GLY A 313 -10.88 10.50 23.43
N PRO A 314 -11.95 9.71 23.54
CA PRO A 314 -12.82 9.26 22.46
C PRO A 314 -13.82 10.35 22.04
N ALA A 315 -13.86 10.72 20.75
CA ALA A 315 -14.77 11.74 20.27
C ALA A 315 -14.98 11.68 18.75
N TRP A 316 -16.20 11.98 18.31
CA TRP A 316 -16.46 12.35 16.92
C TRP A 316 -16.03 13.79 16.66
N ARG A 317 -15.35 14.02 15.55
CA ARG A 317 -14.88 15.33 15.09
C ARG A 317 -15.49 15.64 13.74
N THR A 318 -15.74 16.92 13.48
CA THR A 318 -16.13 17.42 12.17
C THR A 318 -15.30 18.64 11.86
N GLU A 319 -14.53 18.55 10.79
CA GLU A 319 -13.51 19.54 10.41
C GLU A 319 -13.61 19.85 8.92
N THR A 320 -12.97 20.94 8.50
CA THR A 320 -12.85 21.35 7.11
C THR A 320 -11.38 21.47 6.75
N HIS A 321 -10.91 20.68 5.79
CA HIS A 321 -9.51 20.67 5.36
C HIS A 321 -9.36 21.24 3.94
N GLY A 322 -8.31 22.02 3.71
CA GLY A 322 -7.82 22.31 2.35
C GLY A 322 -7.30 21.04 1.67
N VAL A 323 -7.01 21.07 0.36
CA VAL A 323 -6.60 19.88 -0.41
C VAL A 323 -5.20 19.33 -0.05
N LEU A 324 -4.34 20.17 0.55
CA LEU A 324 -3.04 19.79 1.09
C LEU A 324 -3.13 19.19 2.51
N SER A 325 -4.34 18.90 2.99
CA SER A 325 -4.58 18.40 4.34
C SER A 325 -5.75 17.41 4.37
N LEU A 326 -5.72 16.57 5.39
CA LEU A 326 -6.79 15.69 5.84
C LEU A 326 -6.49 15.33 7.31
N PRO A 327 -7.45 14.75 8.04
CA PRO A 327 -7.15 14.12 9.31
C PRO A 327 -6.16 12.96 9.10
N LEU A 328 -4.92 13.21 9.51
CA LEU A 328 -3.81 12.25 9.54
C LEU A 328 -3.20 12.35 10.93
N LEU A 329 -3.65 11.50 11.84
CA LEU A 329 -3.34 11.61 13.26
C LEU A 329 -2.40 10.49 13.70
N VAL A 330 -1.42 10.85 14.52
CA VAL A 330 -0.49 9.92 15.17
C VAL A 330 -1.05 9.55 16.55
N ARG A 331 -1.07 8.25 16.84
CA ARG A 331 -1.52 7.68 18.11
C ARG A 331 -0.61 8.12 19.27
N PRO A 332 -1.15 8.38 20.47
CA PRO A 332 -0.31 8.63 21.65
C PRO A 332 0.62 7.46 21.98
N GLY A 333 1.76 7.76 22.60
CA GLY A 333 2.76 6.75 22.96
C GLY A 333 3.49 6.16 21.75
N THR A 334 3.54 6.90 20.63
CA THR A 334 4.18 6.47 19.38
C THR A 334 5.60 7.00 19.28
N VAL A 335 6.49 6.16 18.75
CA VAL A 335 7.79 6.55 18.20
C VAL A 335 7.75 6.23 16.70
N LEU A 336 7.63 7.27 15.87
CA LEU A 336 7.43 7.15 14.43
C LEU A 336 8.76 7.39 13.70
N PRO A 337 9.35 6.39 13.02
CA PRO A 337 10.56 6.60 12.23
C PRO A 337 10.23 7.30 10.91
N LEU A 338 10.84 8.47 10.69
CA LEU A 338 10.75 9.27 9.48
C LEU A 338 12.10 9.26 8.76
N GLY A 339 12.12 8.77 7.53
CA GLY A 339 13.33 8.66 6.72
C GLY A 339 13.80 10.02 6.18
N ALA A 340 15.09 10.05 5.82
CA ALA A 340 15.77 11.22 5.31
C ALA A 340 15.57 11.46 3.80
N ASN A 341 14.96 10.52 3.07
CA ASN A 341 14.75 10.63 1.62
C ASN A 341 13.26 10.80 1.30
N ASP A 342 12.95 11.82 0.53
CA ASP A 342 11.60 12.17 0.11
C ASP A 342 11.38 12.04 -1.42
N GLN A 343 12.38 11.58 -2.16
CA GLN A 343 12.36 11.47 -3.62
C GLN A 343 12.07 10.05 -4.12
N GLN A 344 12.47 9.03 -3.37
CA GLN A 344 12.26 7.63 -3.74
C GLN A 344 11.88 6.77 -2.54
N PRO A 345 11.10 5.69 -2.72
CA PRO A 345 10.63 4.87 -1.61
C PRO A 345 11.62 3.79 -1.16
N ALA A 346 12.63 3.46 -1.97
CA ALA A 346 13.65 2.46 -1.64
C ALA A 346 15.00 3.15 -1.41
N TYR A 347 15.50 3.08 -0.18
CA TYR A 347 16.77 3.65 0.28
C TYR A 347 17.15 3.00 1.62
N ALA A 348 18.33 3.31 2.15
CA ALA A 348 18.74 2.84 3.48
C ALA A 348 17.91 3.53 4.57
N TYR A 349 16.84 2.89 5.03
CA TYR A 349 15.83 3.49 5.90
C TYR A 349 16.35 3.98 7.26
N ALA A 350 17.42 3.38 7.78
CA ALA A 350 18.01 3.76 9.06
C ALA A 350 19.01 4.93 8.96
N GLU A 351 19.52 5.24 7.76
CA GLU A 351 20.47 6.34 7.56
C GLU A 351 19.76 7.70 7.64
N GLY A 352 20.19 8.55 8.57
CA GLY A 352 19.59 9.88 8.75
C GLY A 352 18.18 9.87 9.32
N VAL A 353 17.71 8.74 9.85
CA VAL A 353 16.32 8.60 10.33
C VAL A 353 16.04 9.54 11.50
N THR A 354 14.87 10.17 11.49
CA THR A 354 14.34 10.93 12.63
C THR A 354 13.29 10.10 13.35
N LEU A 355 13.49 9.82 14.63
CA LEU A 355 12.51 9.19 15.51
C LEU A 355 11.61 10.27 16.10
N ALA A 356 10.39 10.42 15.59
CA ALA A 356 9.43 11.39 16.11
C ALA A 356 8.58 10.77 17.23
N VAL A 357 8.65 11.33 18.43
CA VAL A 357 7.98 10.84 19.65
C VAL A 357 6.73 11.67 19.91
N TYR A 358 5.59 11.01 20.06
CA TYR A 358 4.27 11.63 20.20
C TYR A 358 3.61 11.25 21.53
N ALA A 359 3.23 12.28 22.31
CA ALA A 359 2.44 12.15 23.54
C ALA A 359 2.84 10.96 24.43
N PHE A 360 4.15 10.83 24.71
CA PHE A 360 4.73 9.72 25.47
C PHE A 360 4.57 9.97 26.97
N ALA A 361 3.74 9.16 27.63
CA ALA A 361 3.40 9.32 29.05
C ALA A 361 4.51 8.80 29.96
N ASP A 362 4.47 9.21 31.24
CA ASP A 362 5.35 8.60 32.24
C ASP A 362 5.08 7.09 32.35
N GLY A 363 6.15 6.30 32.39
CA GLY A 363 6.11 4.84 32.35
C GLY A 363 5.98 4.23 30.95
N ASP A 364 5.79 5.02 29.89
CA ASP A 364 5.78 4.49 28.53
C ASP A 364 7.15 3.92 28.14
N ALA A 365 7.11 2.80 27.44
CA ALA A 365 8.27 2.16 26.83
C ALA A 365 7.88 1.59 25.45
N ARG A 366 8.65 1.88 24.42
CA ARG A 366 8.44 1.39 23.05
C ARG A 366 9.76 0.97 22.42
N THR A 367 9.70 -0.12 21.67
CA THR A 367 10.80 -0.56 20.81
C THR A 367 10.34 -0.47 19.37
N VAL A 368 11.09 0.23 18.53
CA VAL A 368 10.82 0.37 17.09
C VAL A 368 11.93 -0.33 16.33
N THR A 369 11.53 -1.16 15.38
CA THR A 369 12.44 -1.82 14.44
C THR A 369 12.33 -1.11 13.09
N ILE A 370 13.46 -0.70 12.54
CA ILE A 370 13.58 -0.12 11.21
C ILE A 370 14.13 -1.20 10.29
N PRO A 371 13.40 -1.61 9.25
CA PRO A 371 13.85 -2.67 8.36
C PRO A 371 14.84 -2.15 7.29
N THR A 372 15.53 -3.07 6.63
CA THR A 372 16.15 -2.85 5.31
C THR A 372 15.09 -2.93 4.20
N THR A 373 15.46 -2.65 2.95
CA THR A 373 14.59 -2.87 1.78
C THR A 373 14.35 -4.35 1.45
N THR A 374 14.95 -5.27 2.21
CA THR A 374 14.71 -6.72 2.11
C THR A 374 13.91 -7.26 3.30
N GLY A 375 13.54 -6.40 4.25
CA GLY A 375 12.74 -6.76 5.43
C GLY A 375 13.54 -7.25 6.63
N GLU A 376 14.87 -7.28 6.54
CA GLU A 376 15.77 -7.58 7.66
C GLU A 376 15.86 -6.39 8.62
N VAL A 377 16.33 -6.60 9.85
CA VAL A 377 16.48 -5.51 10.82
C VAL A 377 17.71 -4.66 10.46
N ALA A 378 17.49 -3.39 10.11
CA ALA A 378 18.56 -2.42 9.87
C ALA A 378 18.97 -1.66 11.14
N ALA A 379 17.98 -1.35 11.99
CA ALA A 379 18.20 -0.68 13.27
C ALA A 379 17.06 -0.94 14.26
N THR A 380 17.34 -0.76 15.55
CA THR A 380 16.36 -0.82 16.63
C THR A 380 16.52 0.39 17.55
N ALA A 381 15.40 0.99 17.96
CA ALA A 381 15.36 2.06 18.94
C ALA A 381 14.45 1.67 20.11
N THR A 382 14.96 1.72 21.33
CA THR A 382 14.15 1.56 22.56
C THR A 382 14.02 2.91 23.25
N VAL A 383 12.81 3.46 23.30
CA VAL A 383 12.48 4.72 23.96
C VAL A 383 11.71 4.42 25.25
N ARG A 384 12.12 5.04 26.36
CA ARG A 384 11.45 4.91 27.66
C ARG A 384 11.34 6.25 28.34
N ARG A 385 10.26 6.49 29.07
CA ARG A 385 10.11 7.67 29.93
C ARG A 385 9.93 7.24 31.38
N THR A 386 10.70 7.87 32.27
CA THR A 386 10.59 7.73 33.72
C THR A 386 10.63 9.12 34.34
N GLY A 387 9.51 9.55 34.93
CA GLY A 387 9.30 10.91 35.39
C GLY A 387 9.43 11.94 34.25
N ASP A 388 10.35 12.87 34.43
CA ASP A 388 10.72 13.91 33.46
C ASP A 388 11.84 13.46 32.50
N THR A 389 12.36 12.25 32.64
CA THR A 389 13.50 11.79 31.86
C THR A 389 13.06 10.82 30.76
N LEU A 390 13.39 11.13 29.51
CA LEU A 390 13.20 10.27 28.35
C LEU A 390 14.56 9.71 27.89
N THR A 391 14.71 8.40 27.92
CA THR A 391 15.92 7.69 27.47
C THR A 391 15.68 7.03 26.13
N VAL A 392 16.66 7.10 25.23
CA VAL A 392 16.65 6.39 23.95
C VAL A 392 17.92 5.57 23.82
N ALA A 393 17.76 4.25 23.73
CA ALA A 393 18.82 3.34 23.33
C ALA A 393 18.67 3.04 21.83
N TRP A 394 19.71 3.33 21.07
CA TRP A 394 19.79 3.19 19.61
C TRP A 394 20.83 2.15 19.23
N ASP A 395 20.41 1.18 18.43
CA ASP A 395 21.26 0.20 17.78
C ASP A 395 21.08 0.33 16.26
N GLY A 396 22.01 1.01 15.60
CA GLY A 396 21.93 1.33 14.18
C GLY A 396 23.02 2.29 13.72
N PRO A 397 22.97 2.77 12.46
CA PRO A 397 23.95 3.70 11.94
C PRO A 397 23.95 5.05 12.68
N ALA A 398 25.06 5.77 12.59
CA ALA A 398 25.17 7.14 13.11
C ALA A 398 24.31 8.12 12.27
N GLY A 399 24.08 9.31 12.82
CA GLY A 399 23.37 10.40 12.12
C GLY A 399 21.84 10.35 12.22
N TRP A 400 21.29 9.53 13.11
CA TRP A 400 19.88 9.58 13.48
C TRP A 400 19.56 10.83 14.32
N ALA A 401 18.29 11.19 14.43
CA ALA A 401 17.81 12.27 15.28
C ALA A 401 16.56 11.84 16.06
N LEU A 402 16.28 12.52 17.17
CA LEU A 402 15.04 12.37 17.93
C LEU A 402 14.26 13.68 17.86
N ARG A 403 12.96 13.63 17.55
CA ARG A 403 12.07 14.78 17.63
C ARG A 403 11.00 14.53 18.67
N LEU A 404 10.95 15.35 19.71
CA LEU A 404 9.87 15.38 20.69
C LEU A 404 8.79 16.32 20.19
N VAL A 405 7.69 15.77 19.66
CA VAL A 405 6.63 16.56 19.02
C VAL A 405 5.77 17.23 20.08
N GLY A 406 5.64 18.56 20.00
CA GLY A 406 4.89 19.37 20.95
C GLY A 406 5.41 19.34 22.38
N GLN A 407 6.65 18.91 22.60
CA GLN A 407 7.23 18.73 23.93
C GLN A 407 8.58 19.43 24.03
N ALA A 408 8.66 20.37 24.97
CA ALA A 408 9.90 21.05 25.32
C ALA A 408 10.80 20.15 26.18
N ALA A 409 12.12 20.34 26.03
CA ALA A 409 13.14 19.77 26.89
C ALA A 409 14.08 20.85 27.40
N THR A 410 14.61 20.65 28.61
CA THR A 410 15.49 21.60 29.31
C THR A 410 16.95 21.21 29.23
N ALA A 411 17.25 19.91 29.11
CA ALA A 411 18.61 19.40 29.03
C ALA A 411 18.68 18.06 28.28
N ALA A 412 19.86 17.73 27.76
CA ALA A 412 20.14 16.42 27.20
C ALA A 412 21.55 15.95 27.56
N GLN A 413 21.71 14.64 27.66
CA GLN A 413 22.97 13.94 27.74
C GLN A 413 23.18 13.14 26.46
N GLY A 414 24.40 13.18 25.91
CA GLY A 414 24.76 12.43 24.70
C GLY A 414 24.36 13.09 23.37
N GLY A 415 23.86 14.33 23.38
CA GLY A 415 23.47 15.05 22.16
C GLY A 415 23.24 16.55 22.38
N ALA A 416 22.99 17.26 21.28
CA ALA A 416 22.62 18.67 21.28
C ALA A 416 21.12 18.84 21.10
N LEU A 417 20.53 19.80 21.82
CA LEU A 417 19.12 20.19 21.68
C LEU A 417 18.97 21.43 20.79
N ALA A 418 17.90 21.44 20.01
CA ALA A 418 17.40 22.60 19.30
C ALA A 418 15.87 22.67 19.42
N THR A 419 15.32 23.88 19.49
CA THR A 419 13.87 24.10 19.46
C THR A 419 13.45 24.44 18.05
N GLU A 420 12.47 23.71 17.51
CA GLU A 420 11.89 23.94 16.18
C GLU A 420 10.39 24.16 16.32
N GLY A 421 9.97 25.43 16.37
CA GLY A 421 8.57 25.76 16.68
C GLY A 421 8.21 25.30 18.09
N ASN A 422 7.27 24.37 18.20
CA ASN A 422 6.85 23.77 19.48
C ASN A 422 7.55 22.43 19.77
N ASP A 423 8.39 21.96 18.86
CA ASP A 423 9.08 20.68 18.97
C ASP A 423 10.49 20.87 19.54
N THR A 424 10.99 19.82 20.20
CA THR A 424 12.42 19.71 20.53
C THR A 424 13.07 18.70 19.60
N LEU A 425 14.13 19.11 18.90
CA LEU A 425 15.01 18.23 18.16
C LEU A 425 16.26 17.91 18.99
N LEU A 426 16.60 16.63 19.12
CA LEU A 426 17.88 16.18 19.63
C LEU A 426 18.69 15.53 18.51
N THR A 427 19.93 15.98 18.38
CA THR A 427 20.95 15.36 17.53
C THR A 427 22.01 14.70 18.41
N PRO A 428 22.09 13.36 18.45
CA PRO A 428 23.11 12.64 19.21
C PRO A 428 24.52 12.99 18.74
N ALA A 429 25.48 13.00 19.66
CA ALA A 429 26.88 13.09 19.29
C ALA A 429 27.33 11.81 18.55
N ALA A 430 28.36 11.93 17.71
CA ALA A 430 28.85 10.80 16.92
C ALA A 430 29.26 9.63 17.82
N GLY A 431 28.77 8.43 17.52
CA GLY A 431 29.06 7.20 18.27
C GLY A 431 28.26 7.02 19.56
N VAL A 432 27.34 7.93 19.90
CA VAL A 432 26.45 7.77 21.06
C VAL A 432 25.27 6.86 20.72
N SER A 433 25.20 5.73 21.42
CA SER A 433 24.10 4.75 21.32
C SER A 433 23.02 4.95 22.37
N GLU A 434 23.23 5.81 23.38
CA GLU A 434 22.24 6.10 24.41
C GLU A 434 22.19 7.60 24.72
N VAL A 435 20.99 8.18 24.68
CA VAL A 435 20.76 9.57 25.05
C VAL A 435 19.68 9.65 26.12
N ALA A 436 19.79 10.64 26.99
CA ALA A 436 18.79 10.96 28.00
C ALA A 436 18.40 12.43 27.87
N ILE A 437 17.10 12.71 27.88
CA ILE A 437 16.54 14.05 27.74
C ILE A 437 15.70 14.36 28.98
N THR A 438 15.93 15.53 29.57
CA THR A 438 15.10 16.06 30.65
C THR A 438 14.01 16.93 30.04
N LEU A 439 12.76 16.50 30.16
CA LEU A 439 11.57 17.17 29.68
C LEU A 439 11.24 18.39 30.55
N ALA A 440 10.60 19.40 29.96
CA ALA A 440 10.15 20.61 30.65
C ALA A 440 8.81 20.44 31.37
#